data_AF-A0A821QIE4-F1
#
_entry.id   AF-A0A821QIE4-F1
#
_cell.length_a   1.000
_cell.length_b   1.000
_cell.length_c   1.000
_cell.angle_alpha   90.00
_cell.angle_beta   90.00
_cell.angle_gamma   90.00
#
_symmetry.space_group_name_H-M   'P 1'
#
loop_
_entity.id
_entity.type
_entity.pdbx_description
1 polymer ?
#
loop_
_entity_poly.entity_id
_entity_poly.type
_entity_poly.pdbx_seq_one_letter_code
_entity_poly.pdbx_strand_id
1 'polypeptide(L)'
;MNFENYEKCLQTQLMLNLQPSSVVVVDNASYHNKQWDCAPTSYSKKADMQAWLTEKGIQYEETHLKPQLYNLIKINKDKFKTFSINRILAERGHQVLRLPPYHPDLNPIEMAWSDIKQYVGSKNGVSVNV
;
A
#
# COMPACT_ATOMS: atom_id res chain seq x y z
N MET A 1 -9.49 7.80 8.63
CA MET A 1 -8.22 7.10 8.95
C MET A 1 -7.09 7.76 8.15
N ASN A 2 -5.92 8.02 8.74
CA ASN A 2 -4.71 8.49 8.04
C ASN A 2 -3.59 7.44 8.15
N PHE A 3 -2.44 7.68 7.51
CA PHE A 3 -1.33 6.73 7.52
C PHE A 3 -0.78 6.49 8.93
N GLU A 4 -0.64 7.54 9.73
CA GLU A 4 -0.03 7.48 11.07
C GLU A 4 -0.88 6.63 12.03
N ASN A 5 -2.20 6.83 12.01
CA ASN A 5 -3.11 6.02 12.81
C ASN A 5 -3.16 4.57 12.32
N TYR A 6 -3.10 4.37 11.00
CA TYR A 6 -3.06 3.02 10.42
C TYR A 6 -1.78 2.28 10.79
N GLU A 7 -0.61 2.93 10.67
CA GLU A 7 0.68 2.37 11.04
C GLU A 7 0.72 1.98 12.52
N LYS A 8 0.20 2.84 13.40
CA LYS A 8 0.06 2.52 14.82
C LYS A 8 -0.78 1.26 15.01
N CYS A 9 -1.97 1.20 14.41
CA CYS A 9 -2.85 0.02 14.51
C CYS A 9 -2.16 -1.25 13.97
N LEU A 10 -1.47 -1.14 12.84
CA LEU A 10 -0.72 -2.22 12.21
C LEU A 10 0.30 -2.82 13.19
N GLN A 11 1.08 -1.97 13.85
CA GLN A 11 2.14 -2.40 14.76
C GLN A 11 1.60 -2.88 16.11
N THR A 12 0.59 -2.23 16.68
CA THR A 12 0.14 -2.51 18.05
C THR A 12 -0.99 -3.52 18.14
N GLN A 13 -1.73 -3.74 17.05
CA GLN A 13 -2.89 -4.65 17.05
C GLN A 13 -2.71 -5.77 16.04
N LEU A 14 -2.53 -5.45 14.76
CA LEU A 14 -2.51 -6.49 13.72
C LEU A 14 -1.32 -7.44 13.91
N MET A 15 -0.10 -6.91 13.95
CA MET A 15 1.12 -7.72 14.02
C MET A 15 1.22 -8.64 15.23
N LEU A 16 0.62 -8.27 16.37
CA LEU A 16 0.64 -9.11 17.58
C LEU A 16 -0.27 -10.34 17.45
N ASN A 17 -1.24 -10.30 16.53
CA ASN A 17 -2.24 -11.35 16.35
C ASN A 17 -2.02 -12.16 15.06
N LEU A 18 -0.99 -11.83 14.26
CA LEU A 18 -0.66 -12.59 13.07
C LEU A 18 0.17 -13.83 13.41
N GLN A 19 -0.16 -14.94 12.76
CA GLN A 19 0.72 -16.10 12.76
C GLN A 19 2.00 -15.78 11.98
N PRO A 20 3.16 -16.38 12.34
CA PRO A 20 4.40 -16.20 11.59
C PRO A 20 4.21 -16.47 10.10
N SER A 21 4.92 -15.71 9.25
CA SER A 21 4.89 -15.89 7.78
C SER A 21 3.52 -15.74 7.11
N SER A 22 2.58 -15.03 7.74
CA SER A 22 1.28 -14.71 7.16
C SER A 22 1.37 -13.81 5.91
N VAL A 23 0.38 -13.95 5.03
CA VAL A 23 0.10 -13.02 3.92
C VAL A 23 -1.03 -12.09 4.34
N VAL A 24 -0.78 -10.77 4.32
CA VAL A 24 -1.77 -9.74 4.63
C VAL A 24 -2.36 -9.21 3.32
N VAL A 25 -3.65 -9.42 3.12
CA VAL A 25 -4.39 -8.90 1.96
C VAL A 25 -4.88 -7.49 2.29
N VAL A 26 -4.60 -6.51 1.42
CA VAL A 26 -5.03 -5.12 1.59
C VAL A 26 -5.72 -4.59 0.34
N ASP A 27 -6.68 -3.69 0.52
CA ASP A 27 -7.32 -2.96 -0.56
C ASP A 27 -6.46 -1.75 -1.01
N ASN A 28 -7.02 -0.89 -1.86
CA ASN A 28 -6.32 0.27 -2.43
C ASN A 28 -6.53 1.58 -1.66
N ALA A 29 -6.91 1.54 -0.38
CA ALA A 29 -7.02 2.77 0.40
C ALA A 29 -5.70 3.55 0.43
N SER A 30 -5.80 4.89 0.42
CA SER A 30 -4.65 5.78 0.24
C SER A 30 -3.55 5.57 1.30
N TYR A 31 -3.94 5.26 2.53
CA TYR A 31 -3.01 4.97 3.63
C TYR A 31 -2.29 3.61 3.46
N HIS A 32 -2.86 2.62 2.78
CA HIS A 32 -2.11 1.39 2.43
C HIS A 32 -1.06 1.64 1.34
N ASN A 33 -1.26 2.70 0.55
CA ASN A 33 -0.49 3.04 -0.64
C ASN A 33 0.53 4.17 -0.41
N LYS A 34 0.84 4.50 0.85
CA LYS A 34 1.94 5.41 1.19
C LYS A 34 3.26 4.82 0.72
N GLN A 35 3.92 5.48 -0.23
CA GLN A 35 5.23 5.07 -0.73
C GLN A 35 6.30 5.36 0.31
N TRP A 36 7.18 4.38 0.52
CA TRP A 36 8.35 4.50 1.40
C TRP A 36 9.46 5.28 0.68
N ASP A 37 9.74 4.88 -0.56
CA ASP A 37 10.79 5.44 -1.40
C ASP A 37 10.16 5.99 -2.68
N CYS A 38 9.90 7.30 -2.68
CA CYS A 38 9.23 7.98 -3.78
C CYS A 38 10.23 8.33 -4.89
N ALA A 39 9.95 7.86 -6.10
CA ALA A 39 10.71 8.29 -7.28
C ALA A 39 10.59 9.81 -7.50
N PRO A 40 11.65 10.48 -8.00
CA PRO A 40 11.61 11.90 -8.34
C PRO A 40 10.51 12.22 -9.36
N THR A 41 9.97 13.44 -9.26
CA THR A 41 8.92 13.95 -10.15
C THR A 41 9.52 14.84 -11.24
N SER A 42 8.72 15.24 -12.23
CA SER A 42 9.13 16.23 -13.23
C SER A 42 9.57 17.57 -12.62
N TYR A 43 9.17 17.87 -11.38
CA TYR A 43 9.58 19.09 -10.67
C TYR A 43 10.89 18.93 -9.89
N SER A 44 11.35 17.70 -9.61
CA SER A 44 12.58 17.42 -8.86
C SER A 44 13.84 17.99 -9.54
N LYS A 45 14.92 18.20 -8.78
CA LYS A 45 16.16 18.73 -9.36
C LYS A 45 16.84 17.67 -10.20
N LYS A 46 17.68 18.08 -11.16
CA LYS A 46 18.49 17.16 -11.98
C LYS A 46 19.35 16.26 -11.08
N ALA A 47 19.96 16.82 -10.04
CA ALA A 47 20.76 16.06 -9.07
C ALA A 47 19.95 14.95 -8.36
N ASP A 48 18.72 15.22 -7.93
CA ASP A 48 17.86 14.22 -7.28
C ASP A 48 17.51 13.08 -8.25
N MET A 49 17.26 13.41 -9.53
CA MET A 49 17.00 12.42 -10.58
C MET A 49 18.21 11.53 -10.82
N GLN A 50 19.40 12.12 -10.90
CA GLN A 50 20.66 11.40 -11.08
C GLN A 50 20.97 10.51 -9.87
N ALA A 51 20.79 11.03 -8.65
CA ALA A 51 20.98 10.26 -7.42
C ALA A 51 20.07 9.05 -7.37
N TRP A 52 18.78 9.22 -7.67
CA TRP A 52 17.82 8.11 -7.70
C TRP A 52 18.16 7.08 -8.78
N LEU A 53 18.51 7.51 -10.00
CA LEU A 53 18.90 6.59 -11.08
C LEU A 53 20.14 5.78 -10.69
N THR A 54 21.16 6.44 -10.12
CA THR A 54 22.38 5.78 -9.61
C THR A 54 22.04 4.77 -8.50
N GLU A 55 21.22 5.16 -7.53
CA GLU A 55 20.80 4.29 -6.42
C GLU A 55 20.06 3.04 -6.93
N LYS A 56 19.25 3.18 -7.98
CA LYS A 56 18.52 2.05 -8.60
C LYS A 56 19.33 1.31 -9.67
N GLY A 57 20.60 1.67 -9.88
CA GLY A 57 21.49 1.03 -10.86
C GLY A 57 21.08 1.26 -12.32
N ILE A 58 20.34 2.33 -12.61
CA ILE A 58 19.89 2.68 -13.95
C ILE A 58 20.93 3.59 -14.61
N GLN A 59 21.50 3.13 -15.72
CA GLN A 59 22.50 3.87 -16.48
C GLN A 59 21.91 5.14 -17.12
N TYR A 60 22.67 6.24 -17.09
CA TYR A 60 22.36 7.49 -17.77
C TYR A 60 23.64 8.25 -18.14
N GLU A 61 23.58 9.09 -19.16
CA GLU A 61 24.69 9.98 -19.54
C GLU A 61 24.64 11.29 -18.74
N GLU A 62 25.80 11.82 -18.31
CA GLU A 62 25.86 13.09 -17.55
C GLU A 62 25.32 14.29 -18.33
N THR A 63 25.42 14.22 -19.66
CA THR A 63 24.90 15.20 -20.63
C THR A 63 23.37 15.22 -20.69
N HIS A 64 22.68 14.16 -20.22
CA HIS A 64 21.23 14.09 -20.28
C HIS A 64 20.57 15.30 -19.60
N LEU A 65 19.61 15.88 -20.31
CA LEU A 65 18.76 16.94 -19.80
C LEU A 65 17.73 16.37 -18.83
N LYS A 66 17.18 17.24 -17.98
CA LYS A 66 16.15 16.90 -17.00
C LYS A 66 14.97 16.09 -17.59
N PRO A 67 14.43 16.42 -18.78
CA PRO A 67 13.36 15.62 -19.39
C PRO A 67 13.77 14.19 -19.76
N GLN A 68 15.02 14.00 -20.21
CA GLN A 68 15.54 12.67 -20.59
C GLN A 68 15.71 11.80 -19.35
N LEU A 69 16.30 12.35 -18.27
CA LEU A 69 16.42 11.65 -16.99
C LEU A 69 15.03 11.29 -16.42
N TYR A 70 14.08 12.22 -16.49
CA TYR A 70 12.72 11.94 -16.04
C TYR A 70 12.02 10.85 -16.86
N ASN A 71 12.25 10.77 -18.17
CA ASN A 71 11.73 9.68 -19.00
C ASN A 71 12.27 8.32 -18.54
N LEU A 72 13.57 8.22 -18.22
CA LEU A 72 14.18 7.01 -17.66
C LEU A 72 13.56 6.63 -16.31
N ILE A 73 13.30 7.61 -15.45
CA ILE A 73 12.60 7.39 -14.18
C ILE A 73 11.17 6.90 -14.45
N LYS A 74 10.43 7.54 -15.36
CA LYS A 74 9.03 7.22 -15.65
C LYS A 74 8.84 5.77 -16.12
N ILE A 75 9.74 5.24 -16.94
CA ILE A 75 9.67 3.85 -17.42
C ILE A 75 10.09 2.81 -16.37
N ASN A 76 10.82 3.22 -15.33
CA ASN A 76 11.39 2.31 -14.33
C ASN A 76 10.76 2.41 -12.93
N LYS A 77 10.16 3.55 -12.57
CA LYS A 77 9.67 3.84 -11.21
C LYS A 77 8.73 2.77 -10.66
N ASP A 78 7.89 2.18 -11.51
CA ASP A 78 6.90 1.19 -11.06
C ASP A 78 7.55 -0.13 -10.62
N LYS A 79 8.74 -0.46 -11.14
CA LYS A 79 9.52 -1.64 -10.73
C LYS A 79 10.08 -1.50 -9.31
N PHE A 80 10.36 -0.28 -8.88
CA PHE A 80 10.96 0.02 -7.58
C PHE A 80 9.93 0.52 -6.56
N LYS A 81 8.65 0.59 -6.95
CA LYS A 81 7.57 1.09 -6.12
C LYS A 81 7.42 0.21 -4.87
N THR A 82 7.85 0.76 -3.74
CA THR A 82 7.75 0.11 -2.44
C THR A 82 6.87 0.93 -1.51
N PHE A 83 5.94 0.27 -0.83
CA PHE A 83 5.03 0.90 0.11
C PHE A 83 5.50 0.71 1.55
N SER A 84 5.27 1.70 2.41
CA SER A 84 5.71 1.67 3.81
C SER A 84 5.21 0.43 4.54
N ILE A 85 3.94 0.05 4.36
CA ILE A 85 3.36 -1.12 5.03
C ILE A 85 4.01 -2.43 4.60
N ASN A 86 4.47 -2.54 3.35
CA ASN A 86 5.16 -3.74 2.87
C ASN A 86 6.47 -3.92 3.61
N ARG A 87 7.21 -2.82 3.81
CA ARG A 87 8.48 -2.84 4.53
C ARG A 87 8.28 -3.28 5.98
N ILE A 88 7.34 -2.64 6.68
CA ILE A 88 7.08 -2.92 8.11
C ILE A 88 6.63 -4.38 8.31
N LEU A 89 5.76 -4.90 7.42
CA LEU A 89 5.32 -6.30 7.47
C LEU A 89 6.45 -7.28 7.10
N ALA A 90 7.25 -6.97 6.09
CA ALA A 90 8.38 -7.80 5.68
C ALA A 90 9.47 -7.91 6.76
N GLU A 91 9.73 -6.83 7.51
CA GLU A 91 10.63 -6.83 8.68
C GLU A 91 10.19 -7.83 9.77
N ARG A 92 8.90 -8.20 9.79
CA ARG A 92 8.33 -9.21 10.70
C ARG A 92 8.09 -10.57 10.00
N GLY A 93 8.57 -10.73 8.77
CA GLY A 93 8.44 -11.97 7.99
C GLY A 93 7.08 -12.16 7.32
N HIS A 94 6.24 -11.12 7.26
CA HIS A 94 4.94 -11.17 6.59
C HIS A 94 5.01 -10.63 5.16
N GLN A 95 4.12 -11.11 4.30
CA GLN A 95 3.98 -10.61 2.92
C GLN A 95 2.71 -9.78 2.76
N VAL A 96 2.69 -8.89 1.78
CA VAL A 96 1.50 -8.08 1.45
C VAL A 96 1.01 -8.41 0.06
N LEU A 97 -0.27 -8.75 -0.05
CA LEU A 97 -0.98 -8.91 -1.31
C LEU A 97 -1.97 -7.76 -1.49
N ARG A 98 -1.90 -7.05 -2.62
CA ARG A 98 -2.83 -5.96 -2.93
C ARG A 98 -3.89 -6.43 -3.91
N LEU A 99 -5.13 -6.10 -3.60
CA LEU A 99 -6.24 -6.37 -4.50
C LEU A 99 -6.21 -5.42 -5.71
N PRO A 100 -6.74 -5.85 -6.87
CA PRO A 100 -7.01 -4.94 -7.98
C PRO A 100 -7.93 -3.78 -7.57
N PRO A 101 -7.74 -2.56 -8.11
CA PRO A 101 -8.65 -1.45 -7.87
C PRO A 101 -10.08 -1.78 -8.31
N TYR A 102 -11.07 -1.33 -7.54
CA TYR A 102 -12.51 -1.47 -7.84
C TYR A 102 -13.06 -2.90 -7.87
N HIS A 103 -12.39 -3.85 -7.19
CA HIS A 103 -12.84 -5.23 -7.03
C HIS A 103 -13.10 -5.59 -5.55
N PRO A 104 -14.13 -5.01 -4.91
CA PRO A 104 -14.47 -5.31 -3.51
C PRO A 104 -14.95 -6.75 -3.31
N ASP A 105 -15.43 -7.40 -4.38
CA ASP A 105 -15.80 -8.82 -4.44
C ASP A 105 -14.61 -9.75 -4.15
N LEU A 106 -13.39 -9.30 -4.40
CA LEU A 106 -12.15 -10.03 -4.08
C LEU A 106 -11.67 -9.79 -2.65
N ASN A 107 -12.35 -8.97 -1.85
CA ASN A 107 -11.97 -8.66 -0.47
C ASN A 107 -12.77 -9.51 0.52
N PRO A 108 -12.17 -10.55 1.15
CA PRO A 108 -12.91 -11.45 2.04
C PRO A 108 -13.55 -10.75 3.24
N ILE A 109 -13.04 -9.58 3.64
CA ILE A 109 -13.61 -8.83 4.75
C ILE A 109 -15.02 -8.31 4.43
N GLU A 110 -15.34 -8.05 3.17
CA GLU A 110 -16.67 -7.58 2.76
C GLU A 110 -17.71 -8.69 2.96
N MET A 111 -17.34 -9.94 2.68
CA MET A 111 -18.19 -11.11 2.95
C MET A 111 -18.42 -11.28 4.46
N ALA A 112 -17.35 -11.22 5.26
CA ALA A 112 -17.47 -11.31 6.72
C ALA A 112 -18.34 -10.18 7.30
N TRP A 113 -18.19 -8.95 6.79
CA TRP A 113 -19.03 -7.82 7.20
C TRP A 113 -20.49 -7.96 6.78
N SER A 114 -20.77 -8.57 5.62
CA SER A 114 -22.14 -8.88 5.20
C SER A 114 -22.84 -9.77 6.22
N ASP A 115 -22.19 -10.85 6.64
CA ASP A 115 -22.73 -11.80 7.61
C ASP A 115 -22.94 -11.14 8.98
N ILE A 116 -21.96 -10.35 9.45
CA ILE A 116 -22.05 -9.61 10.72
C ILE A 116 -23.22 -8.62 10.68
N LYS A 117 -23.37 -7.86 9.59
CA LYS A 117 -24.46 -6.88 9.43
C LYS A 117 -25.82 -7.57 9.41
N GLN A 118 -25.96 -8.69 8.70
CA GLN A 118 -27.20 -9.47 8.67
C GLN A 118 -27.54 -9.99 10.07
N TYR A 119 -26.56 -10.55 10.78
CA TYR A 119 -26.74 -11.03 12.16
C TYR A 119 -27.23 -9.90 13.07
N VAL A 120 -26.53 -8.76 13.10
CA VAL A 120 -26.90 -7.61 13.94
C VAL A 120 -28.29 -7.07 13.55
N GLY A 121 -28.59 -6.97 12.25
CA GLY A 121 -29.91 -6.56 11.76
C GLY A 121 -31.04 -7.45 12.26
N SER A 122 -30.84 -8.78 12.27
CA SER A 122 -31.82 -9.75 12.78
C SER A 122 -32.11 -9.59 14.29
N LYS A 123 -31.14 -9.09 15.06
CA LYS A 123 -31.28 -8.87 16.51
C LYS A 123 -31.90 -7.51 16.84
N ASN A 124 -31.72 -6.52 15.97
CA ASN A 124 -32.31 -5.20 16.12
C ASN A 124 -33.78 -5.15 15.65
N GLY A 125 -34.23 -6.17 14.89
CA GLY A 125 -35.58 -6.26 14.32
C GLY A 125 -36.66 -6.88 15.22
N VAL A 126 -36.51 -6.91 16.56
CA VAL A 126 -37.62 -7.30 17.46
C VAL A 126 -38.27 -6.06 18.07
N SER A 127 -39.21 -5.48 17.33
CA SER A 127 -40.29 -4.62 17.84
C SER A 127 -41.37 -4.47 16.77
N VAL A 128 -42.13 -5.55 16.52
CA VAL A 128 -43.48 -5.42 15.98
C VAL A 128 -44.35 -6.39 16.78
N ASN A 129 -44.90 -5.91 17.89
CA ASN A 129 -46.10 -6.52 18.45
C ASN A 129 -47.29 -6.02 17.64
N VAL A 130 -48.03 -6.99 17.11
CA VAL A 130 -49.36 -6.85 16.49
C VAL A 130 -50.36 -6.36 17.54
#